data_AF-A0A921IEP5-F1
#
_entry.id   AF-A0A921IEP5-F1
#
_cell.length_a   1.000
_cell.length_b   1.000
_cell.length_c   1.000
_cell.angle_alpha   90.00
_cell.angle_beta   90.00
_cell.angle_gamma   90.00
#
_symmetry.space_group_name_H-M   'P 1'
#
loop_
_entity.id
_entity.type
_entity.pdbx_description
1 polymer ?
#
loop_
_entity_poly.entity_id
_entity_poly.type
_entity_poly.pdbx_seq_one_letter_code
_entity_poly.pdbx_strand_id
1 'polypeptide(L)'
;MRLALRKIRDGLSTRIGFFTLTLFLFWMKTYIVYNTKFTLGVSDGMQEFLLALNPIPAGLLLFGIALYFRGRKSYWIMIVINLLQSLWLFANILYYREFSDFLSMSIIKSSGSVSNNLSLSISQIIHGTDFLVFLDVIILALLVIFKVIKPDLSPVKIWRPIIITVSSLVLFAINLGLAEKDRSQLLTRTFDNNYIVKYLGLDFFAGYSTYQAHQESATRANASKKDLD
;
A
#
# COMPACT_ATOMS: atom_id res chain seq x y z
N MET A 1 11.53 27.50 21.78
CA MET A 1 10.41 26.67 21.25
C MET A 1 9.97 27.07 19.82
N ARG A 2 9.67 28.35 19.52
CA ARG A 2 9.22 28.79 18.18
C ARG A 2 10.23 28.57 17.03
N LEU A 3 11.53 28.68 17.30
CA LEU A 3 12.60 28.45 16.32
C LEU A 3 12.72 26.97 15.88
N ALA A 4 12.58 26.03 16.83
CA ALA A 4 12.62 24.60 16.54
C ALA A 4 11.42 24.17 15.68
N LEU A 5 10.21 24.64 16.04
CA LEU A 5 8.99 24.39 15.27
C LEU A 5 9.07 24.95 13.84
N ARG A 6 9.66 26.14 13.68
CA ARG A 6 9.87 26.75 12.36
C ARG A 6 10.87 25.96 11.52
N LYS A 7 11.97 25.49 12.10
CA LYS A 7 12.97 24.66 11.40
C LYS A 7 12.40 23.30 10.96
N ILE A 8 11.59 22.66 11.81
CA ILE A 8 10.89 21.42 11.49
C ILE A 8 9.90 21.66 10.34
N ARG A 9 9.08 22.71 10.43
CA ARG A 9 8.13 23.07 9.38
C ARG A 9 8.82 23.36 8.05
N ASP A 10 9.92 24.11 8.08
CA ASP A 10 10.66 24.48 6.87
C ASP A 10 11.34 23.24 6.24
N GLY A 11 11.80 22.27 7.06
CA GLY A 11 12.27 20.97 6.60
C GLY A 11 11.17 20.09 5.97
N LEU A 12 10.00 20.00 6.62
CA LEU A 12 8.82 19.30 6.11
C LEU A 12 8.21 19.97 4.87
N SER A 13 8.49 21.26 4.66
CA SER A 13 8.07 21.99 3.47
C SER A 13 8.92 21.72 2.24
N THR A 14 10.05 21.04 2.41
CA THR A 14 10.82 20.53 1.26
C THR A 14 10.11 19.32 0.66
N ARG A 15 10.31 19.07 -0.65
CA ARG A 15 9.70 17.91 -1.31
C ARG A 15 10.10 16.58 -0.68
N ILE A 16 11.36 16.45 -0.26
CA ILE A 16 11.84 15.25 0.42
C ILE A 16 11.28 15.16 1.85
N GLY A 17 11.17 16.28 2.57
CA GLY A 17 10.55 16.29 3.90
C GLY A 17 9.07 15.89 3.85
N PHE A 18 8.31 16.41 2.89
CA PHE A 18 6.91 16.03 2.68
C PHE A 18 6.78 14.55 2.27
N PHE A 19 7.73 14.05 1.45
CA PHE A 19 7.82 12.64 1.12
C PHE A 19 8.05 11.76 2.34
N THR A 20 9.04 12.09 3.16
CA THR A 20 9.35 11.33 4.38
C THR A 20 8.17 11.34 5.35
N LEU A 21 7.48 12.48 5.50
CA LEU A 21 6.28 12.57 6.33
C LEU A 21 5.15 11.68 5.79
N THR A 22 4.87 11.75 4.49
CA THR A 22 3.82 10.94 3.84
C THR A 22 4.12 9.45 4.00
N LEU A 23 5.37 9.04 3.74
CA LEU A 23 5.82 7.66 3.90
C LEU A 23 5.68 7.18 5.35
N PHE A 24 6.08 8.00 6.31
CA PHE A 24 5.99 7.65 7.73
C PHE A 24 4.54 7.48 8.19
N LEU A 25 3.66 8.41 7.81
CA LEU A 25 2.23 8.33 8.14
C LEU A 25 1.59 7.09 7.51
N PHE A 26 1.92 6.80 6.24
CA PHE A 26 1.51 5.58 5.54
C PHE A 26 1.98 4.32 6.25
N TRP A 27 3.27 4.23 6.55
CA TRP A 27 3.84 3.07 7.23
C TRP A 27 3.17 2.84 8.59
N MET A 28 3.05 3.89 9.40
CA MET A 28 2.47 3.81 10.73
C MET A 28 1.01 3.35 10.68
N LYS A 29 0.18 3.92 9.81
CA LYS A 29 -1.23 3.51 9.70
C LYS A 29 -1.36 2.07 9.20
N THR A 30 -0.55 1.67 8.22
CA THR A 30 -0.60 0.30 7.67
C THR A 30 -0.20 -0.72 8.73
N TYR A 31 0.85 -0.44 9.50
CA TYR A 31 1.26 -1.31 10.61
C TYR A 31 0.19 -1.41 11.71
N ILE A 32 -0.45 -0.29 12.09
CA ILE A 32 -1.58 -0.32 13.05
C ILE A 32 -2.73 -1.19 12.52
N VAL A 33 -3.10 -1.03 11.24
CA VAL A 33 -4.17 -1.81 10.63
C VAL A 33 -3.83 -3.30 10.60
N TYR A 34 -2.59 -3.66 10.24
CA TYR A 34 -2.16 -5.06 10.21
C TYR A 34 -2.28 -5.76 11.56
N ASN A 35 -2.04 -5.04 12.66
CA ASN A 35 -2.12 -5.60 14.01
C ASN A 35 -3.53 -5.57 14.61
N THR A 36 -4.39 -4.64 14.19
CA THR A 36 -5.70 -4.40 14.83
C THR A 36 -6.90 -4.85 14.01
N LYS A 37 -6.75 -4.96 12.69
CA LYS A 37 -7.87 -5.24 11.76
C LYS A 37 -7.68 -6.53 10.97
N PHE A 38 -6.47 -7.06 10.88
CA PHE A 38 -6.18 -8.32 10.20
C PHE A 38 -5.67 -9.38 11.17
N THR A 39 -6.05 -10.63 10.94
CA THR A 39 -5.65 -11.78 11.75
C THR A 39 -4.58 -12.57 11.00
N LEU A 40 -3.39 -11.97 10.83
CA LEU A 40 -2.32 -12.51 9.97
C LEU A 40 -1.57 -13.71 10.58
N GLY A 41 -1.85 -14.07 11.84
CA GLY A 41 -1.19 -15.19 12.53
C GLY A 41 0.32 -15.00 12.66
N VAL A 42 0.74 -13.81 13.08
CA VAL A 42 2.14 -13.50 13.39
C VAL A 42 2.51 -14.21 14.69
N SER A 43 3.57 -15.02 14.65
CA SER A 43 3.93 -15.92 15.76
C SER A 43 5.39 -15.81 16.22
N ASP A 44 6.27 -15.24 15.40
CA ASP A 44 7.70 -15.14 15.67
C ASP A 44 8.23 -13.73 15.43
N GLY A 45 9.34 -13.38 16.09
CA GLY A 45 9.98 -12.07 15.98
C GLY A 45 10.43 -11.74 14.56
N MET A 46 10.83 -12.73 13.76
CA MET A 46 11.14 -12.52 12.34
C MET A 46 9.88 -12.11 11.56
N GLN A 47 8.73 -12.74 11.84
CA GLN A 47 7.47 -12.42 11.16
C GLN A 47 6.99 -11.02 11.51
N GLU A 48 7.15 -10.60 12.77
CA GLU A 48 6.81 -9.24 13.19
C GLU A 48 7.72 -8.18 12.54
N PHE A 49 9.02 -8.48 12.44
CA PHE A 49 9.97 -7.63 11.71
C PHE A 49 9.60 -7.51 10.22
N LEU A 50 9.27 -8.62 9.57
CA LEU A 50 8.86 -8.63 8.17
C LEU A 50 7.53 -7.90 7.95
N LEU A 51 6.59 -8.03 8.88
CA LEU A 51 5.32 -7.31 8.85
C LEU A 51 5.51 -5.79 8.94
N ALA A 52 6.45 -5.34 9.78
CA ALA A 52 6.80 -3.93 9.89
C ALA A 52 7.58 -3.43 8.67
N LEU A 53 8.41 -4.28 8.06
CA LEU A 53 9.25 -3.91 6.91
C LEU A 53 8.46 -3.82 5.61
N ASN A 54 7.51 -4.73 5.38
CA ASN A 54 6.86 -4.92 4.09
C ASN A 54 6.12 -3.69 3.50
N PRO A 55 5.56 -2.73 4.27
CA PRO A 55 4.92 -1.56 3.69
C PRO A 55 5.93 -0.55 3.15
N ILE A 56 7.18 -0.59 3.63
CA ILE A 56 8.20 0.42 3.32
C ILE A 56 8.63 0.37 1.85
N PRO A 57 9.01 -0.78 1.26
CA PRO A 57 9.38 -0.85 -0.15
C PRO A 57 8.26 -0.35 -1.08
N ALA A 58 7.02 -0.76 -0.84
CA ALA A 58 5.87 -0.34 -1.63
C ALA A 58 5.61 1.17 -1.50
N GLY A 59 5.61 1.71 -0.28
CA GLY A 59 5.46 3.14 -0.03
C GLY A 59 6.55 3.97 -0.69
N LEU A 60 7.82 3.53 -0.62
CA LEU A 60 8.93 4.18 -1.31
C LEU A 60 8.73 4.22 -2.83
N LEU A 61 8.25 3.12 -3.42
CA LEU A 61 8.01 3.03 -4.86
C LEU A 61 6.87 3.97 -5.27
N LEU A 62 5.71 3.82 -4.63
CA LEU A 62 4.48 4.51 -5.00
C LEU A 62 4.59 6.01 -4.76
N PHE A 63 5.00 6.45 -3.57
CA PHE A 63 5.20 7.87 -3.30
C PHE A 63 6.41 8.44 -4.05
N GLY A 64 7.39 7.59 -4.39
CA GLY A 64 8.57 7.97 -5.17
C GLY A 64 8.22 8.46 -6.57
N ILE A 65 7.16 7.91 -7.18
CA ILE A 65 6.64 8.35 -8.49
C ILE A 65 6.34 9.86 -8.49
N ALA A 66 5.77 10.36 -7.40
CA ALA A 66 5.39 11.76 -7.30
C ALA A 66 6.60 12.72 -7.30
N LEU A 67 7.78 12.26 -6.88
CA LEU A 67 9.00 13.07 -6.84
C LEU A 67 9.58 13.35 -8.22
N TYR A 68 9.22 12.56 -9.24
CA TYR A 68 9.58 12.84 -10.64
C TYR A 68 8.85 14.08 -11.20
N PHE A 69 7.71 14.45 -10.62
CA PHE A 69 6.95 15.64 -11.01
C PHE A 69 7.52 16.90 -10.35
N ARG A 70 7.39 18.05 -11.04
CA ARG A 70 7.93 19.34 -10.58
C ARG A 70 6.87 20.23 -9.93
N GLY A 71 7.31 21.06 -8.99
CA GLY A 71 6.49 22.08 -8.33
C GLY A 71 5.34 21.51 -7.50
N ARG A 72 4.22 22.25 -7.46
CA ARG A 72 3.04 21.90 -6.65
C ARG A 72 2.38 20.58 -7.03
N LYS A 73 2.52 20.15 -8.29
CA LYS A 73 1.96 18.89 -8.80
C LYS A 73 2.49 17.70 -8.02
N SER A 74 3.77 17.70 -7.66
CA SER A 74 4.40 16.63 -6.87
C SER A 74 3.64 16.37 -5.57
N TYR A 75 3.38 17.40 -4.76
CA TYR A 75 2.65 17.29 -3.48
C TYR A 75 1.23 16.75 -3.66
N TRP A 76 0.50 17.25 -4.65
CA TRP A 76 -0.86 16.77 -4.93
C TRP A 76 -0.89 15.32 -5.42
N ILE A 77 0.07 14.93 -6.27
CA ILE A 77 0.19 13.53 -6.71
C ILE A 77 0.48 12.62 -5.51
N MET A 78 1.33 13.04 -4.57
CA MET A 78 1.56 12.27 -3.34
C MET A 78 0.30 12.09 -2.50
N ILE A 79 -0.48 13.16 -2.33
CA ILE A 79 -1.75 13.11 -1.61
C ILE A 79 -2.74 12.18 -2.32
N VAL A 80 -2.83 12.26 -3.65
CA VAL A 80 -3.70 11.39 -4.45
C VAL A 80 -3.26 9.92 -4.33
N ILE A 81 -1.96 9.62 -4.45
CA ILE A 81 -1.45 8.27 -4.26
C ILE A 81 -1.75 7.79 -2.83
N ASN A 82 -1.58 8.63 -1.81
CA ASN A 82 -1.91 8.28 -0.42
C ASN A 82 -3.42 8.06 -0.22
N LEU A 83 -4.28 8.81 -0.92
CA LEU A 83 -5.72 8.59 -0.92
C LEU A 83 -6.06 7.23 -1.55
N LEU A 84 -5.48 6.89 -2.71
CA LEU A 84 -5.68 5.60 -3.35
C LEU A 84 -5.22 4.43 -2.46
N GLN A 85 -4.10 4.60 -1.78
CA GLN A 85 -3.59 3.64 -0.80
C GLN A 85 -4.50 3.49 0.42
N SER A 86 -5.09 4.59 0.89
CA SER A 86 -6.06 4.57 2.00
C SER A 86 -7.38 3.91 1.58
N LEU A 87 -7.84 4.17 0.35
CA LEU A 87 -9.00 3.48 -0.23
C LEU A 87 -8.74 1.98 -0.37
N TRP A 88 -7.54 1.60 -0.81
CA TRP A 88 -7.14 0.20 -0.94
C TRP A 88 -7.12 -0.51 0.41
N LEU A 89 -6.52 0.12 1.42
CA LEU A 89 -6.49 -0.41 2.79
C LEU A 89 -7.89 -0.49 3.39
N PHE A 90 -8.71 0.54 3.22
CA PHE A 90 -10.11 0.57 3.68
C PHE A 90 -10.93 -0.55 3.07
N ALA A 91 -10.85 -0.74 1.75
CA ALA A 91 -11.56 -1.81 1.05
C ALA A 91 -11.16 -3.19 1.59
N ASN A 92 -9.86 -3.41 1.83
CA ASN A 92 -9.38 -4.66 2.40
C ASN A 92 -9.77 -4.85 3.86
N ILE A 93 -9.83 -3.79 4.69
CA ILE A 93 -10.36 -3.90 6.06
C ILE A 93 -11.80 -4.44 6.05
N LEU A 94 -12.64 -3.87 5.19
CA LEU A 94 -14.05 -4.27 5.10
C LEU A 94 -14.18 -5.70 4.56
N TYR A 95 -13.47 -6.01 3.48
CA TYR A 95 -13.53 -7.34 2.87
C TYR A 95 -12.96 -8.43 3.79
N TYR A 96 -11.84 -8.16 4.45
CA TYR A 96 -11.22 -9.10 5.38
C TYR A 96 -12.11 -9.38 6.59
N ARG A 97 -12.84 -8.38 7.08
CA ARG A 97 -13.77 -8.59 8.20
C ARG A 97 -14.88 -9.57 7.86
N GLU A 98 -15.40 -9.51 6.64
CA GLU A 98 -16.50 -10.38 6.20
C GLU A 98 -15.99 -11.76 5.76
N PHE A 99 -14.87 -11.80 5.04
CA PHE A 99 -14.42 -13.03 4.35
C PHE A 99 -13.15 -13.65 4.94
N SER A 100 -12.50 -13.00 5.90
CA SER A 100 -11.18 -13.40 6.44
C SER A 100 -10.09 -13.58 5.37
N ASP A 101 -10.26 -12.91 4.22
CA ASP A 101 -9.38 -12.95 3.06
C ASP A 101 -9.21 -11.54 2.47
N PHE A 102 -8.29 -11.38 1.53
CA PHE A 102 -7.96 -10.10 0.89
C PHE A 102 -8.63 -9.95 -0.48
N LEU A 103 -8.88 -8.70 -0.86
CA LEU A 103 -9.44 -8.38 -2.17
C LEU A 103 -8.42 -8.70 -3.27
N SER A 104 -8.63 -9.81 -3.97
CA SER A 104 -7.82 -10.18 -5.15
C SER A 104 -8.38 -9.54 -6.42
N MET A 105 -7.55 -9.43 -7.45
CA MET A 105 -8.01 -8.92 -8.77
C MET A 105 -9.13 -9.78 -9.37
N SER A 106 -9.11 -11.10 -9.12
CA SER A 106 -10.17 -12.01 -9.55
C SER A 106 -11.50 -11.68 -8.88
N ILE A 107 -11.50 -11.43 -7.57
CA ILE A 107 -12.68 -11.03 -6.80
C ILE A 107 -13.24 -9.70 -7.30
N ILE A 108 -12.37 -8.71 -7.52
CA ILE A 108 -12.79 -7.40 -8.02
C ILE A 108 -13.52 -7.53 -9.36
N LYS A 109 -12.97 -8.33 -10.30
CA LYS A 109 -13.61 -8.60 -11.59
C LYS A 109 -14.94 -9.35 -11.47
N SER A 110 -15.06 -10.30 -10.54
CA SER A 110 -16.30 -11.06 -10.34
C SER A 110 -17.36 -10.33 -9.52
N SER A 111 -16.98 -9.38 -8.67
CA SER A 111 -17.90 -8.66 -7.79
C SER A 111 -18.93 -7.81 -8.55
N GLY A 112 -18.60 -7.40 -9.79
CA GLY A 112 -19.51 -6.66 -10.67
C GLY A 112 -20.78 -7.41 -11.05
N SER A 113 -20.78 -8.75 -11.00
CA SER A 113 -21.95 -9.58 -11.34
C SER A 113 -22.78 -10.05 -10.14
N VAL A 114 -22.36 -9.77 -8.89
CA VAL A 114 -23.01 -10.25 -7.64
C VAL A 114 -23.30 -9.08 -6.67
N SER A 115 -23.36 -7.86 -7.18
CA SER A 115 -23.15 -6.61 -6.42
C SER A 115 -24.19 -6.24 -5.36
N ASN A 116 -25.46 -6.65 -5.50
CA ASN A 116 -26.51 -6.17 -4.60
C ASN A 116 -26.43 -6.75 -3.18
N ASN A 117 -26.19 -8.06 -3.03
CA ASN A 117 -26.17 -8.68 -1.69
C ASN A 117 -24.83 -8.48 -0.98
N LEU A 118 -23.73 -8.40 -1.74
CA LEU A 118 -22.39 -8.22 -1.20
C LEU A 118 -22.19 -6.82 -0.59
N SER A 119 -22.64 -5.77 -1.30
CA SER A 119 -22.49 -4.39 -0.84
C SER A 119 -23.33 -4.09 0.41
N LEU A 120 -24.53 -4.66 0.51
CA LEU A 120 -25.39 -4.52 1.68
C LEU A 120 -24.80 -5.20 2.93
N SER A 121 -24.22 -6.40 2.76
CA SER A 121 -23.58 -7.13 3.87
C SER A 121 -22.36 -6.37 4.39
N ILE A 122 -21.50 -5.90 3.49
CA ILE A 122 -20.32 -5.11 3.86
C ILE A 122 -20.69 -3.79 4.57
N SER A 123 -21.74 -3.10 4.10
CA SER A 123 -22.16 -1.82 4.65
C SER A 123 -22.62 -1.92 6.13
N GLN A 124 -23.22 -3.05 6.52
CA GLN A 124 -23.72 -3.26 7.88
C GLN A 124 -22.62 -3.47 8.93
N ILE A 125 -21.40 -3.77 8.49
CA ILE A 125 -20.28 -4.17 9.34
C ILE A 125 -19.20 -3.08 9.37
N ILE A 126 -19.48 -1.90 8.80
CA ILE A 126 -18.54 -0.76 8.85
C ILE A 126 -18.51 -0.19 10.27
N HIS A 127 -17.30 -0.04 10.83
CA HIS A 127 -17.10 0.65 12.09
C HIS A 127 -16.54 2.04 11.87
N GLY A 128 -16.93 3.00 12.71
CA GLY A 128 -16.42 4.39 12.63
C GLY A 128 -14.89 4.49 12.70
N THR A 129 -14.23 3.57 13.40
CA THR A 129 -12.76 3.49 13.47
C THR A 129 -12.09 3.19 12.13
N ASP A 130 -12.81 2.59 11.19
CA ASP A 130 -12.24 2.22 9.89
C ASP A 130 -11.91 3.45 9.05
N PHE A 131 -12.62 4.57 9.26
CA PHE A 131 -12.33 5.83 8.59
C PHE A 131 -11.04 6.50 9.06
N LEU A 132 -10.42 6.05 10.16
CA LEU A 132 -9.14 6.58 10.64
C LEU A 132 -8.00 6.36 9.63
N VAL A 133 -8.13 5.40 8.71
CA VAL A 133 -7.15 5.19 7.63
C VAL A 133 -7.03 6.38 6.67
N PHE A 134 -8.01 7.28 6.64
CA PHE A 134 -8.00 8.51 5.84
C PHE A 134 -7.47 9.73 6.61
N LEU A 135 -7.24 9.61 7.92
CA LEU A 135 -6.88 10.75 8.78
C LEU A 135 -5.60 11.43 8.30
N ASP A 136 -4.59 10.66 7.92
CA ASP A 136 -3.33 11.20 7.42
C ASP A 136 -3.48 11.91 6.06
N VAL A 137 -4.33 11.40 5.17
CA VAL A 137 -4.66 12.05 3.89
C VAL A 137 -5.28 13.41 4.15
N ILE A 138 -6.24 13.48 5.09
CA ILE A 138 -6.87 14.73 5.50
C ILE A 138 -5.82 15.68 6.08
N ILE A 139 -4.97 15.22 7.01
CA ILE A 139 -3.92 16.04 7.61
C ILE A 139 -2.98 16.61 6.52
N LEU A 140 -2.48 15.77 5.61
CA LEU A 140 -1.58 16.20 4.54
C LEU A 140 -2.25 17.19 3.58
N ALA A 141 -3.52 16.95 3.22
CA ALA A 141 -4.30 17.87 2.38
C ALA A 141 -4.49 19.23 3.07
N LEU A 142 -4.89 19.26 4.34
CA LEU A 142 -5.07 20.50 5.10
C LEU A 142 -3.75 21.27 5.26
N LEU A 143 -2.63 20.59 5.50
CA LEU A 143 -1.31 21.22 5.60
C LEU A 143 -0.92 21.96 4.31
N VAL A 144 -1.28 21.42 3.14
CA VAL A 144 -1.02 22.04 1.83
C VAL A 144 -2.05 23.13 1.51
N ILE A 145 -3.35 22.89 1.75
CA ILE A 145 -4.44 23.84 1.46
C ILE A 145 -4.30 25.12 2.31
N PHE A 146 -4.08 24.97 3.61
CA PHE A 146 -3.88 26.11 4.52
C PHE A 146 -2.50 26.74 4.41
N LYS A 147 -1.66 26.29 3.47
CA LYS A 147 -0.30 26.80 3.21
C LYS A 147 0.60 26.79 4.47
N VAL A 148 0.31 25.89 5.41
CA VAL A 148 1.17 25.62 6.58
C VAL A 148 2.48 25.03 6.07
N ILE A 149 2.38 24.12 5.10
CA ILE A 149 3.48 23.69 4.24
C ILE A 149 3.38 24.47 2.94
N LYS A 150 4.38 25.31 2.67
CA LYS A 150 4.48 26.03 1.39
C LYS A 150 5.21 25.13 0.40
N PRO A 151 4.54 24.66 -0.68
CA PRO A 151 5.17 23.75 -1.62
C PRO A 151 6.44 24.36 -2.20
N ASP A 152 7.58 23.71 -1.95
CA ASP A 152 8.82 24.10 -2.56
C ASP A 152 8.77 23.91 -4.09
N LEU A 153 8.96 25.01 -4.82
CA LEU A 153 8.99 25.06 -6.29
C LEU A 153 10.37 24.74 -6.86
N SER A 154 11.40 24.65 -6.02
CA SER A 154 12.76 24.37 -6.44
C SER A 154 12.85 23.02 -7.16
N PRO A 155 13.64 22.89 -8.23
CA PRO A 155 13.86 21.62 -8.90
C PRO A 155 14.68 20.67 -8.02
N VAL A 156 14.13 19.49 -7.76
CA VAL A 156 14.80 18.36 -7.14
C VAL A 156 15.66 17.72 -8.22
N LYS A 157 16.93 17.46 -7.89
CA LYS A 157 17.86 16.75 -8.77
C LYS A 157 17.31 15.36 -9.08
N ILE A 158 17.27 14.98 -10.36
CA ILE A 158 16.65 13.72 -10.83
C ILE A 158 17.26 12.46 -10.20
N TRP A 159 18.51 12.53 -9.74
CA TRP A 159 19.18 11.44 -9.00
C TRP A 159 18.46 11.07 -7.70
N ARG A 160 17.78 12.01 -7.04
CA ARG A 160 17.06 11.73 -5.77
C ARG A 160 15.89 10.76 -5.94
N PRO A 161 14.90 10.99 -6.84
CA PRO A 161 13.84 10.02 -7.07
C PRO A 161 14.38 8.70 -7.64
N ILE A 162 15.43 8.72 -8.47
CA ILE A 162 16.08 7.47 -8.95
C ILE A 162 16.62 6.65 -7.78
N ILE A 163 17.37 7.28 -6.86
CA ILE A 163 17.89 6.59 -5.67
C ILE A 163 16.76 6.00 -4.83
N ILE A 164 15.64 6.71 -4.67
CA ILE A 164 14.47 6.21 -3.92
C ILE A 164 13.86 4.98 -4.60
N THR A 165 13.67 5.04 -5.92
CA THR A 165 13.16 3.90 -6.70
C THR A 165 14.08 2.69 -6.62
N VAL A 166 15.39 2.87 -6.79
CA VAL A 166 16.37 1.78 -6.67
C VAL A 166 16.40 1.23 -5.24
N SER A 167 16.36 2.11 -4.22
CA SER A 167 16.33 1.69 -2.81
C SER A 167 15.07 0.89 -2.49
N SER A 168 13.92 1.27 -3.06
CA SER A 168 12.68 0.49 -2.95
C SER A 168 12.85 -0.92 -3.51
N LEU A 169 13.39 -1.05 -4.72
CA LEU A 169 13.60 -2.37 -5.34
C LEU A 169 14.58 -3.24 -4.55
N VAL A 170 15.67 -2.65 -4.05
CA VAL A 170 16.65 -3.35 -3.21
C VAL A 170 16.03 -3.78 -1.88
N LEU A 171 15.30 -2.89 -1.20
CA LEU A 171 14.62 -3.22 0.04
C LEU A 171 13.52 -4.27 -0.16
N PHE A 172 12.80 -4.22 -1.28
CA PHE A 172 11.84 -5.25 -1.66
C PHE A 172 12.53 -6.60 -1.87
N ALA A 173 13.65 -6.64 -2.61
CA ALA A 173 14.41 -7.87 -2.82
C ALA A 173 14.95 -8.45 -1.50
N ILE A 174 15.42 -7.60 -0.59
CA ILE A 174 15.84 -8.01 0.76
C ILE A 174 14.65 -8.57 1.55
N ASN A 175 13.51 -7.87 1.58
CA ASN A 175 12.31 -8.32 2.26
C ASN A 175 11.83 -9.68 1.72
N LEU A 176 11.79 -9.85 0.39
CA LEU A 176 11.46 -11.11 -0.26
C LEU A 176 12.46 -12.23 0.08
N GLY A 177 13.76 -11.95 0.05
CA GLY A 177 14.79 -12.93 0.38
C GLY A 177 14.73 -13.38 1.84
N LEU A 178 14.44 -12.47 2.77
CA LEU A 178 14.22 -12.80 4.18
C LEU A 178 12.92 -13.60 4.37
N ALA A 179 11.85 -13.22 3.65
CA ALA A 179 10.58 -13.94 3.68
C ALA A 179 10.71 -15.38 3.15
N GLU A 180 11.43 -15.59 2.05
CA GLU A 180 11.66 -16.93 1.48
C GLU A 180 12.55 -17.80 2.38
N LYS A 181 13.48 -17.17 3.13
CA LYS A 181 14.31 -17.88 4.12
C LYS A 181 13.49 -18.34 5.33
N ASP A 182 12.58 -17.50 5.81
CA ASP A 182 11.70 -17.83 6.94
C ASP A 182 10.60 -18.83 6.52
N ARG A 183 10.03 -18.63 5.33
CA ARG A 183 9.00 -19.48 4.74
C ARG A 183 9.39 -19.89 3.33
N SER A 184 9.91 -21.11 3.20
CA SER A 184 10.30 -21.65 1.90
C SER A 184 9.10 -21.83 0.96
N GLN A 185 9.35 -21.57 -0.32
CA GLN A 185 8.39 -21.72 -1.42
C GLN A 185 7.18 -20.78 -1.29
N LEU A 186 7.37 -19.58 -0.71
CA LEU A 186 6.30 -18.65 -0.36
C LEU A 186 5.45 -18.24 -1.57
N LEU A 187 6.09 -18.04 -2.73
CA LEU A 187 5.40 -17.60 -3.96
C LEU A 187 5.01 -18.75 -4.89
N THR A 188 5.54 -19.94 -4.67
CA THR A 188 5.39 -21.08 -5.58
C THR A 188 4.36 -22.09 -5.10
N ARG A 189 4.12 -22.17 -3.78
CA ARG A 189 2.98 -22.92 -3.24
C ARG A 189 1.75 -22.03 -3.17
N THR A 190 0.58 -22.63 -3.41
CA THR A 190 -0.72 -22.01 -3.18
C THR A 190 -0.95 -21.85 -1.67
N PHE A 191 -0.31 -20.85 -1.08
CA PHE A 191 -0.56 -20.46 0.30
C PHE A 191 -1.80 -19.60 0.40
N ASP A 192 -2.40 -19.60 1.59
CA ASP A 192 -3.39 -18.61 1.99
C ASP A 192 -2.81 -17.20 1.80
N ASN A 193 -3.62 -16.28 1.24
CA ASN A 193 -3.27 -14.89 0.98
C ASN A 193 -2.78 -14.16 2.25
N ASN A 194 -3.20 -14.61 3.44
CA ASN A 194 -2.68 -14.16 4.72
C ASN A 194 -1.16 -14.30 4.84
N TYR A 195 -0.56 -15.36 4.29
CA TYR A 195 0.89 -15.51 4.26
C TYR A 195 1.52 -14.46 3.34
N ILE A 196 0.98 -14.26 2.13
CA ILE A 196 1.55 -13.28 1.21
C ILE A 196 1.50 -11.87 1.80
N VAL A 197 0.37 -11.47 2.39
CA VAL A 197 0.23 -10.14 3.00
C VAL A 197 1.09 -10.00 4.26
N LYS A 198 1.20 -11.03 5.09
CA LYS A 198 2.07 -11.02 6.28
C LYS A 198 3.53 -10.76 5.91
N TYR A 199 4.03 -11.46 4.90
CA TYR A 199 5.45 -11.45 4.56
C TYR A 199 5.84 -10.32 3.60
N LEU A 200 5.00 -10.05 2.60
CA LEU A 200 5.32 -9.16 1.47
C LEU A 200 4.40 -7.94 1.37
N GLY A 201 3.36 -7.87 2.18
CA GLY A 201 2.48 -6.72 2.28
C GLY A 201 1.31 -6.74 1.31
N LEU A 202 0.34 -5.89 1.62
CA LEU A 202 -0.93 -5.79 0.91
C LEU A 202 -0.77 -5.24 -0.51
N ASP A 203 0.14 -4.30 -0.72
CA ASP A 203 0.40 -3.73 -2.05
C ASP A 203 1.09 -4.73 -2.98
N PHE A 204 2.01 -5.55 -2.44
CA PHE A 204 2.58 -6.64 -3.21
C PHE A 204 1.50 -7.67 -3.58
N PHE A 205 0.65 -8.04 -2.62
CA PHE A 205 -0.48 -8.94 -2.87
C PHE A 205 -1.40 -8.45 -4.00
N ALA A 206 -1.68 -7.14 -4.09
CA ALA A 206 -2.47 -6.58 -5.18
C ALA A 206 -1.84 -6.85 -6.56
N GLY A 207 -0.52 -6.64 -6.69
CA GLY A 207 0.23 -6.95 -7.91
C GLY A 207 0.29 -8.45 -8.20
N TYR A 208 0.58 -9.26 -7.18
CA TYR A 208 0.68 -10.71 -7.26
C TYR A 208 -0.65 -11.36 -7.67
N SER A 209 -1.77 -10.93 -7.08
CA SER A 209 -3.10 -11.42 -7.43
C SER A 209 -3.52 -11.01 -8.84
N THR A 210 -3.10 -9.83 -9.31
CA THR A 210 -3.31 -9.41 -10.70
C THR A 210 -2.58 -10.34 -11.65
N TYR A 211 -1.31 -10.65 -11.38
CA TYR A 211 -0.53 -11.59 -12.18
C TYR A 211 -1.18 -12.99 -12.24
N GLN A 212 -1.58 -13.53 -11.08
CA GLN A 212 -2.29 -14.81 -11.02
C GLN A 212 -3.59 -14.82 -11.83
N ALA A 213 -4.42 -13.79 -11.67
CA ALA A 213 -5.68 -13.66 -12.41
C ALA A 213 -5.46 -13.65 -13.94
N HIS A 214 -4.39 -13.01 -14.40
CA HIS A 214 -4.00 -13.04 -15.82
C HIS A 214 -3.57 -14.43 -16.27
N GLN A 215 -2.74 -15.11 -15.48
CA GLN A 215 -2.27 -16.46 -15.79
C GLN A 215 -3.44 -17.46 -15.85
N GLU A 216 -4.37 -17.41 -14.89
CA GLU A 216 -5.57 -18.25 -14.86
C GLU A 216 -6.48 -17.99 -16.06
N SER A 217 -6.64 -16.72 -16.45
CA SER A 217 -7.44 -16.35 -17.62
C SER A 217 -6.80 -16.87 -18.91
N ALA A 218 -5.47 -16.79 -19.03
CA ALA A 218 -4.73 -17.33 -20.17
C ALA A 218 -4.83 -18.86 -20.25
N THR A 219 -4.68 -19.56 -19.12
CA THR A 219 -4.81 -21.03 -19.06
C THR A 219 -6.22 -21.49 -19.45
N ARG A 220 -7.27 -20.82 -18.95
CA ARG A 220 -8.67 -21.12 -19.34
C ARG A 220 -8.92 -20.92 -20.82
N ALA A 221 -8.41 -19.82 -21.39
CA ALA A 221 -8.53 -19.56 -22.83
C ALA A 221 -7.82 -20.62 -23.68
N ASN A 222 -6.66 -21.11 -23.22
CA ASN A 222 -5.92 -22.17 -23.91
C ASN A 222 -6.59 -23.54 -23.78
N ALA A 223 -7.16 -23.87 -22.62
CA ALA A 223 -7.91 -25.10 -22.41
C ALA A 223 -9.17 -25.15 -23.32
N SER A 224 -9.94 -24.07 -23.35
CA SER A 224 -11.13 -23.97 -24.23
C SER A 224 -10.80 -24.12 -25.71
N LYS A 225 -9.60 -23.73 -26.16
CA LYS A 225 -9.18 -23.95 -27.56
C LYS A 225 -8.87 -25.42 -27.83
N LYS A 226 -8.20 -26.08 -26.88
CA LYS A 226 -7.83 -27.49 -26.99
C LYS A 226 -9.04 -28.44 -26.90
N ASP A 227 -10.11 -28.03 -26.23
CA ASP A 227 -11.36 -28.79 -26.15
C ASP A 227 -12.29 -28.56 -27.36
N LEU A 228 -11.96 -27.61 -28.24
CA LEU A 228 -12.66 -27.32 -29.50
C LEU A 228 -11.97 -27.93 -30.74
N ASP A 229 -10.77 -28.50 -30.58
CA ASP A 229 -10.00 -29.25 -31.58
C ASP A 229 -10.14 -30.77 -31.35
#